data_AF-A0A7S0XIE6-F1
#
_entry.id   AF-A0A7S0XIE6-F1
#
_cell.length_a   1.000
_cell.length_b   1.000
_cell.length_c   1.000
_cell.angle_alpha   90.00
_cell.angle_beta   90.00
_cell.angle_gamma   90.00
#
_symmetry.space_group_name_H-M   'P 1'
#
loop_
_entity.id
_entity.type
_entity.pdbx_description
1 polymer ?
#
loop_
_entity_poly.entity_id
_entity_poly.type
_entity_poly.pdbx_seq_one_letter_code
_entity_poly.pdbx_strand_id
1 'polypeptide(L)'
;RFVFVGWSGLLLFPCAYLALGGWLTGITFVTSWYTHGLASSFLEGCNVLTAAVSSPANSFGHSILFLWGPEAKGDFTLWFKIGGLWSFIAFHGAFGLIGFCLRQFEIARLVGIRPYNALAFSGPIAIFVSVFLLYPL
;
A
#
# COMPACT_ATOMS: atom_id res chain seq x y z
N ARG A 1 -14.70 9.46 -21.39
CA ARG A 1 -15.06 10.23 -20.17
C ARG A 1 -13.79 10.85 -19.58
N PHE A 2 -13.91 11.83 -18.69
CA PHE A 2 -12.75 12.56 -18.12
C PHE A 2 -11.70 11.62 -17.50
N VAL A 3 -12.12 10.68 -16.64
CA VAL A 3 -11.26 9.61 -16.11
C VAL A 3 -11.62 8.28 -16.77
N PHE A 4 -10.75 7.75 -17.63
CA PHE A 4 -10.93 6.39 -18.17
C PHE A 4 -11.10 5.38 -17.02
N VAL A 5 -11.92 4.35 -17.19
CA VAL A 5 -12.15 3.34 -16.13
C VAL A 5 -11.56 2.03 -16.61
N GLY A 6 -12.18 1.40 -17.60
CA GLY A 6 -11.74 0.10 -18.12
C GLY A 6 -11.98 -1.03 -17.11
N TRP A 7 -11.72 -2.27 -17.52
CA TRP A 7 -11.72 -3.42 -16.62
C TRP A 7 -10.60 -3.32 -15.60
N SER A 8 -9.44 -2.81 -16.01
CA SER A 8 -8.31 -2.54 -15.12
C SER A 8 -8.65 -1.57 -13.99
N GLY A 9 -9.56 -0.61 -14.24
CA GLY A 9 -10.02 0.36 -13.25
C GLY A 9 -10.70 -0.28 -12.04
N LEU A 10 -11.34 -1.44 -12.20
CA LEU A 10 -12.00 -2.16 -11.10
C LEU A 10 -10.99 -2.65 -10.04
N LEU A 11 -9.77 -2.99 -10.47
CA LEU A 11 -8.67 -3.32 -9.55
C LEU A 11 -7.92 -2.06 -9.12
N LEU A 12 -7.56 -1.20 -10.08
CA LEU A 12 -6.70 -0.05 -9.84
C LEU A 12 -7.30 0.93 -8.82
N PHE A 13 -8.53 1.39 -9.03
CA PHE A 13 -9.07 2.49 -8.24
C PHE A 13 -9.23 2.16 -6.77
N PRO A 14 -9.87 1.04 -6.36
CA PRO A 14 -9.98 0.74 -4.94
C PRO A 14 -8.59 0.51 -4.32
N CYS A 15 -7.71 -0.23 -4.97
CA CYS A 15 -6.38 -0.53 -4.43
C CYS A 15 -5.50 0.72 -4.28
N ALA A 16 -5.43 1.57 -5.31
CA ALA A 16 -4.66 2.81 -5.24
C ALA A 16 -5.24 3.81 -4.23
N TYR A 17 -6.58 3.92 -4.17
CA TYR A 17 -7.25 4.78 -3.20
C TYR A 17 -6.98 4.34 -1.77
N LEU A 18 -7.08 3.03 -1.49
CA LEU A 18 -6.80 2.48 -0.17
C LEU A 18 -5.32 2.57 0.22
N ALA A 19 -4.39 2.34 -0.70
CA ALA A 19 -2.96 2.49 -0.42
C ALA A 19 -2.60 3.95 -0.08
N LEU A 20 -3.06 4.91 -0.90
CA LEU A 20 -2.81 6.33 -0.65
C LEU A 20 -3.54 6.82 0.60
N GLY A 21 -4.81 6.47 0.76
CA GLY A 21 -5.62 6.84 1.91
C GLY A 21 -5.10 6.23 3.22
N GLY A 22 -4.63 4.99 3.19
CA GLY A 22 -3.98 4.32 4.31
C GLY A 22 -2.69 5.02 4.72
N TRP A 23 -1.86 5.41 3.77
CA TRP A 23 -0.64 6.18 4.04
C TRP A 23 -0.96 7.55 4.65
N LEU A 24 -1.86 8.32 4.04
CA LEU A 24 -2.29 9.63 4.56
C LEU A 24 -2.89 9.52 5.97
N THR A 25 -3.73 8.51 6.22
CA THR A 25 -4.31 8.25 7.54
C THR A 25 -3.22 7.93 8.55
N GLY A 26 -2.27 7.07 8.19
CA GLY A 26 -1.20 6.63 9.07
C GLY A 26 -0.26 7.77 9.47
N ILE A 27 0.30 8.49 8.49
CA ILE A 27 1.21 9.62 8.77
C ILE A 27 0.53 10.78 9.50
N THR A 28 -0.79 10.89 9.43
CA THR A 28 -1.52 11.97 10.11
C THR A 28 -1.87 11.59 11.54
N PHE A 29 -2.28 10.35 11.80
CA PHE A 29 -2.95 10.00 13.06
C PHE A 29 -2.38 8.78 13.80
N VAL A 30 -1.52 7.95 13.19
CA VAL A 30 -1.17 6.64 13.73
C VAL A 30 0.25 6.60 14.28
N THR A 31 0.35 6.15 15.53
CA THR A 31 1.61 5.98 16.26
C THR A 31 2.34 4.69 15.88
N SER A 32 3.66 4.71 16.01
CA SER A 32 4.53 3.53 15.96
C SER A 32 5.08 3.18 17.35
N TRP A 33 4.48 3.70 18.44
CA TRP A 33 4.94 3.47 19.80
C TRP A 33 4.95 1.99 20.19
N TYR A 34 3.93 1.23 19.78
CA TYR A 34 3.79 -0.18 20.14
C TYR A 34 4.57 -1.15 19.24
N THR A 35 5.08 -0.68 18.10
CA THR A 35 5.86 -1.48 17.16
C THR A 35 7.35 -1.15 17.20
N HIS A 36 7.70 0.13 17.36
CA HIS A 36 9.08 0.63 17.30
C HIS A 36 9.46 1.56 18.47
N GLY A 37 8.54 1.92 19.36
CA GLY A 37 8.80 2.92 20.41
C GLY A 37 9.00 4.34 19.87
N LEU A 38 8.38 4.65 18.72
CA LEU A 38 8.57 5.91 17.99
C LEU A 38 7.25 6.68 17.84
N ALA A 39 7.34 8.01 17.93
CA ALA A 39 6.34 8.89 17.34
C ALA A 39 6.50 8.87 15.81
N SER A 40 5.40 8.75 15.06
CA SER A 40 5.44 8.62 13.60
C SER A 40 4.36 9.40 12.86
N SER A 41 3.57 10.22 13.55
CA SER A 41 2.46 10.96 12.96
C SER A 41 2.48 12.46 13.25
N PHE A 42 1.78 13.23 12.40
CA PHE A 42 1.57 14.66 12.63
C PHE A 42 0.87 14.93 13.96
N LEU A 43 -0.06 14.06 14.36
CA LEU A 43 -0.73 14.12 15.67
C LEU A 43 0.27 14.05 16.84
N GLU A 44 1.38 13.35 16.67
CA GLU A 44 2.45 13.21 17.66
C GLU A 44 3.57 14.26 17.53
N GLY A 45 3.43 15.20 16.60
CA GLY A 45 4.40 16.28 16.37
C GLY A 45 5.48 15.97 15.34
N CYS A 46 5.38 14.87 14.58
CA CYS A 46 6.25 14.67 13.42
C CYS A 46 5.99 15.73 12.33
N ASN A 47 6.96 15.95 11.46
CA ASN A 47 6.80 16.75 10.25
C ASN A 47 6.80 15.85 9.00
N VAL A 48 6.65 16.43 7.81
CA VAL A 48 6.55 15.69 6.53
C VAL A 48 7.76 14.77 6.26
N LEU A 49 8.93 15.08 6.82
CA LEU A 49 10.15 14.30 6.63
C LEU A 49 10.26 13.14 7.62
N THR A 50 9.58 13.23 8.77
CA THR A 50 9.71 12.25 9.86
C THR A 50 8.46 11.40 10.08
N ALA A 51 7.31 11.78 9.52
CA ALA A 51 6.09 11.00 9.63
C ALA A 51 6.16 9.75 8.74
N ALA A 52 5.68 8.62 9.24
CA ALA A 52 5.77 7.33 8.56
C ALA A 52 4.65 6.38 8.98
N VAL A 53 4.35 5.42 8.10
CA VAL A 53 3.63 4.21 8.48
C VAL A 53 4.68 3.11 8.66
N SER A 54 5.06 2.86 9.91
CA SER A 54 6.14 1.93 10.23
C SER A 54 5.69 0.48 10.14
N SER A 55 6.66 -0.43 9.96
CA SER A 55 6.42 -1.87 9.90
C SER A 55 5.84 -2.41 11.23
N PRO A 56 5.19 -3.59 11.20
CA PRO A 56 4.80 -4.29 12.42
C PRO A 56 6.01 -4.65 13.28
N ALA A 57 5.76 -4.96 14.56
CA ALA A 57 6.81 -5.48 15.44
C ALA A 57 7.33 -6.83 14.92
N ASN A 58 8.63 -7.09 15.11
CA ASN A 58 9.27 -8.33 14.64
C ASN A 58 8.60 -9.62 15.17
N SER A 59 7.93 -9.55 16.33
CA SER A 59 7.18 -10.67 16.90
C SER A 59 6.00 -11.15 16.04
N PHE A 60 5.51 -10.32 15.12
CA PHE A 60 4.46 -10.71 14.17
C PHE A 60 5.00 -11.48 12.95
N GLY A 61 6.33 -11.55 12.78
CA GLY A 61 6.96 -12.20 11.63
C GLY A 61 6.37 -11.71 10.31
N HIS A 62 6.00 -12.65 9.44
CA HIS A 62 5.38 -12.39 8.13
C HIS A 62 3.86 -12.48 8.15
N SER A 63 3.22 -12.22 9.31
CA SER A 63 1.75 -12.20 9.35
C SER A 63 1.22 -11.16 8.36
N ILE A 64 0.20 -11.57 7.60
CA ILE A 64 -0.51 -10.67 6.68
C ILE A 64 -1.23 -9.56 7.46
N LEU A 65 -1.49 -9.79 8.75
CA LEU A 65 -2.07 -8.78 9.65
C LEU A 65 -3.40 -8.27 9.13
N PHE A 66 -4.29 -9.20 8.73
CA PHE A 66 -5.66 -8.84 8.35
C PHE A 66 -6.39 -8.22 9.54
N LEU A 67 -7.27 -7.25 9.28
CA LEU A 67 -8.11 -6.65 10.31
C LEU A 67 -8.97 -7.70 11.03
N TRP A 68 -9.52 -8.66 10.28
CA TRP A 68 -10.26 -9.80 10.81
C TRP A 68 -9.37 -10.99 11.18
N GLY A 69 -8.05 -10.83 11.14
CA GLY A 69 -7.07 -11.85 11.50
C GLY A 69 -7.03 -12.12 13.01
N PRO A 70 -6.34 -13.19 13.45
CA PRO A 70 -6.27 -13.57 14.86
C PRO A 70 -5.56 -12.54 15.75
N GLU A 71 -4.72 -11.68 15.18
CA GLU A 71 -3.98 -10.63 15.89
C GLU A 71 -4.87 -9.45 16.27
N ALA A 72 -5.71 -8.99 15.34
CA ALA A 72 -6.57 -7.82 15.54
C ALA A 72 -8.03 -8.17 15.90
N LYS A 73 -8.52 -9.34 15.49
CA LYS A 73 -9.88 -9.84 15.80
C LYS A 73 -11.01 -8.85 15.49
N GLY A 74 -10.83 -8.03 14.45
CA GLY A 74 -11.79 -6.99 14.05
C GLY A 74 -11.68 -5.68 14.84
N ASP A 75 -10.82 -5.58 15.86
CA ASP A 75 -10.56 -4.32 16.56
C ASP A 75 -9.64 -3.43 15.71
N PHE A 76 -10.26 -2.39 15.14
CA PHE A 76 -9.59 -1.43 14.27
C PHE A 76 -8.51 -0.60 15.00
N THR A 77 -8.73 -0.28 16.27
CA THR A 77 -7.76 0.50 17.05
C THR A 77 -6.55 -0.34 17.39
N LEU A 78 -6.76 -1.60 17.79
CA LEU A 78 -5.67 -2.54 18.01
C LEU A 78 -4.88 -2.76 16.73
N TRP A 79 -5.58 -2.98 15.61
CA TRP A 79 -4.97 -3.19 14.30
C TRP A 79 -4.03 -2.06 13.88
N PHE A 80 -4.40 -0.79 14.14
CA PHE A 80 -3.50 0.34 13.94
C PHE A 80 -2.25 0.27 14.83
N LYS A 81 -2.43 -0.03 16.12
CA LYS A 81 -1.33 -0.08 17.09
C LYS A 81 -0.29 -1.16 16.75
N ILE A 82 -0.73 -2.28 16.20
CA ILE A 82 0.16 -3.41 15.88
C ILE A 82 0.79 -3.33 14.47
N GLY A 83 0.62 -2.20 13.77
CA GLY A 83 1.24 -1.96 12.47
C GLY A 83 0.47 -2.52 11.27
N GLY A 84 -0.82 -2.83 11.43
CA GLY A 84 -1.64 -3.41 10.35
C GLY A 84 -1.74 -2.52 9.10
N LEU A 85 -1.61 -1.20 9.25
CA LEU A 85 -1.57 -0.30 8.09
C LEU A 85 -0.38 -0.56 7.15
N TRP A 86 0.74 -1.07 7.66
CA TRP A 86 1.90 -1.34 6.82
C TRP A 86 1.61 -2.42 5.78
N SER A 87 1.08 -3.57 6.24
CA SER A 87 0.70 -4.66 5.33
C SER A 87 -0.47 -4.25 4.44
N PHE A 88 -1.44 -3.50 4.98
CA PHE A 88 -2.54 -2.95 4.21
C PHE A 88 -2.06 -2.10 3.02
N ILE A 89 -1.15 -1.15 3.26
CA ILE A 89 -0.60 -0.29 2.20
C ILE A 89 0.26 -1.10 1.25
N ALA A 90 1.09 -2.03 1.75
CA ALA A 90 1.95 -2.85 0.92
C ALA A 90 1.13 -3.72 -0.06
N PHE A 91 0.11 -4.43 0.42
CA PHE A 91 -0.72 -5.30 -0.43
C PHE A 91 -1.63 -4.51 -1.37
N HIS A 92 -2.34 -3.48 -0.88
CA HIS A 92 -3.15 -2.64 -1.78
C HIS A 92 -2.27 -1.88 -2.78
N GLY A 93 -1.07 -1.46 -2.39
CA GLY A 93 -0.07 -0.88 -3.29
C GLY A 93 0.36 -1.85 -4.38
N ALA A 94 0.67 -3.11 -4.03
CA ALA A 94 1.02 -4.15 -5.00
C ALA A 94 -0.11 -4.38 -6.02
N PHE A 95 -1.34 -4.58 -5.56
CA PHE A 95 -2.50 -4.75 -6.45
C PHE A 95 -2.81 -3.49 -7.26
N GLY A 96 -2.58 -2.30 -6.69
CA GLY A 96 -2.69 -1.02 -7.40
C GLY A 96 -1.68 -0.91 -8.54
N LEU A 97 -0.42 -1.29 -8.33
CA LEU A 97 0.61 -1.33 -9.38
C LEU A 97 0.25 -2.32 -10.50
N ILE A 98 -0.26 -3.50 -10.14
CA ILE A 98 -0.78 -4.48 -11.09
C ILE A 98 -1.93 -3.86 -11.91
N GLY A 99 -2.91 -3.26 -11.24
CA GLY A 99 -4.04 -2.58 -11.88
C GLY A 99 -3.59 -1.44 -12.81
N PHE A 100 -2.54 -0.71 -12.44
CA PHE A 100 -1.99 0.37 -13.25
C PHE A 100 -1.28 -0.15 -14.51
N CYS A 101 -0.51 -1.22 -14.39
CA CYS A 101 0.11 -1.88 -15.54
C CYS A 101 -0.94 -2.45 -16.51
N LEU A 102 -1.98 -3.12 -15.97
CA LEU A 102 -3.11 -3.60 -16.76
C LEU A 102 -3.83 -2.46 -17.48
N ARG A 103 -3.97 -1.31 -16.82
CA ARG A 103 -4.55 -0.11 -17.44
C ARG A 103 -3.73 0.42 -18.59
N GLN A 104 -2.40 0.41 -18.48
CA GLN A 104 -1.52 0.81 -19.58
C GLN A 104 -1.68 -0.14 -20.78
N PHE A 105 -1.78 -1.45 -20.56
CA PHE A 105 -2.11 -2.41 -21.62
C PHE A 105 -3.49 -2.17 -22.24
N GLU A 106 -4.52 -1.98 -21.41
CA GLU A 106 -5.90 -1.78 -21.85
C GLU A 106 -6.02 -0.52 -22.71
N ILE A 107 -5.47 0.61 -22.26
CA ILE A 107 -5.48 1.86 -23.02
C ILE A 107 -4.66 1.72 -24.31
N ALA A 108 -3.47 1.12 -24.26
CA ALA A 108 -2.65 0.91 -25.44
C ALA A 108 -3.40 0.08 -26.50
N ARG A 109 -4.09 -0.97 -26.06
CA ARG A 109 -4.91 -1.82 -26.94
C ARG A 109 -6.09 -1.07 -27.54
N LEU A 110 -6.81 -0.26 -26.75
CA LEU A 110 -7.96 0.52 -27.22
C LEU A 110 -7.57 1.64 -28.19
N VAL A 111 -6.41 2.27 -27.99
CA VAL A 111 -5.89 3.32 -28.88
C VAL A 111 -5.18 2.72 -30.11
N GLY A 112 -4.74 1.46 -30.04
CA GLY A 112 -4.04 0.79 -31.15
C GLY A 112 -2.53 1.07 -31.19
N ILE A 113 -1.93 1.45 -30.06
CA ILE A 113 -0.48 1.69 -29.95
C ILE A 113 0.24 0.48 -29.36
N ARG A 114 1.55 0.40 -29.60
CA ARG A 114 2.39 -0.64 -28.99
C ARG A 114 2.53 -0.40 -27.47
N PRO A 115 2.42 -1.44 -26.61
CA PRO A 115 2.34 -1.28 -25.16
C PRO A 115 3.71 -1.13 -24.46
N TYR A 116 4.67 -0.42 -25.05
CA TYR A 116 6.02 -0.29 -24.47
C TYR A 116 6.03 0.43 -23.12
N ASN A 117 5.07 1.31 -22.85
CA ASN A 117 4.93 1.95 -21.54
C ASN A 117 4.63 0.92 -20.44
N ALA A 118 3.77 -0.07 -20.72
CA ALA A 118 3.48 -1.16 -19.78
C ALA A 118 4.69 -2.05 -19.53
N LEU A 119 5.48 -2.31 -20.57
CA LEU A 119 6.74 -3.05 -20.44
C LEU A 119 7.77 -2.29 -19.61
N ALA A 120 7.92 -0.98 -19.83
CA ALA A 120 8.81 -0.14 -19.02
C ALA A 120 8.37 -0.08 -17.54
N PHE A 121 7.07 -0.15 -17.28
CA PHE A 121 6.52 -0.15 -15.93
C PHE A 121 6.81 -1.44 -15.13
N SER A 122 7.35 -2.49 -15.78
CA SER A 122 7.88 -3.66 -15.07
C SER A 122 9.04 -3.31 -14.13
N GLY A 123 9.83 -2.26 -14.43
CA GLY A 123 10.90 -1.77 -13.55
C GLY A 123 10.39 -1.35 -12.16
N PRO A 124 9.44 -0.39 -12.08
CA PRO A 124 8.77 -0.03 -10.83
C PRO A 124 8.15 -1.22 -10.07
N ILE A 125 7.51 -2.15 -10.78
CA ILE A 125 6.93 -3.36 -10.14
C ILE A 125 8.04 -4.23 -9.54
N ALA A 126 9.14 -4.46 -10.26
CA ALA A 126 10.26 -5.26 -9.79
C ALA A 126 10.90 -4.66 -8.53
N ILE A 127 11.05 -3.33 -8.47
CA ILE A 127 11.57 -2.64 -7.29
C ILE A 127 10.60 -2.79 -6.12
N PHE A 128 9.31 -2.53 -6.34
CA PHE A 128 8.32 -2.62 -5.26
C PHE A 128 8.24 -4.04 -4.68
N VAL A 129 8.11 -5.04 -5.56
CA VAL A 129 8.02 -6.45 -5.14
C VAL A 129 9.30 -6.92 -4.46
N SER A 130 10.48 -6.56 -4.98
CA SER A 130 11.74 -7.00 -4.37
C SER A 130 11.98 -6.36 -3.01
N VAL A 131 11.72 -5.06 -2.86
CA VAL A 131 12.04 -4.32 -1.62
C VAL A 131 10.96 -4.46 -0.54
N PHE A 132 9.67 -4.39 -0.91
CA PHE A 132 8.59 -4.36 0.08
C PHE A 132 7.95 -5.72 0.33
N LEU A 133 8.22 -6.73 -0.50
CA LEU A 133 7.69 -8.08 -0.32
C LEU A 133 8.80 -9.11 -0.16
N LEU A 134 9.72 -9.27 -1.13
CA LEU A 134 10.71 -10.34 -1.08
C LEU A 134 11.79 -10.13 -0.02
N TYR A 135 12.31 -8.92 0.13
CA TYR A 135 13.34 -8.62 1.14
C TYR A 135 12.88 -8.88 2.58
N PRO A 136 11.65 -8.49 3.00
CA PRO A 136 11.16 -8.77 4.34
C PRO A 136 10.51 -10.15 4.53
N LEU A 137 10.56 -11.07 3.55
CA LEU A 137 10.05 -12.45 3.65
C LEU A 137 11.17 -13.45 3.96
#